data_AF-A0A1G1PFD7-F1
#
_entry.id   AF-A0A1G1PFD7-F1
#
_cell.length_a   1.000
_cell.length_b   1.000
_cell.length_c   1.000
_cell.angle_alpha   90.00
_cell.angle_beta   90.00
_cell.angle_gamma   90.00
#
_symmetry.space_group_name_H-M   'P 1'
#
loop_
_entity.id
_entity.type
_entity.pdbx_description
1 polymer ?
#
loop_
_entity_poly.entity_id
_entity_poly.type
_entity_poly.pdbx_seq_one_letter_code
_entity_poly.pdbx_strand_id
1 'polypeptide(L)'
;MGVVYKIQPEIRDFILGKKQAEPSLSCRQLTTLVLENFAIKVSKSSINSLFKTAGLSMPVGRRLKKRRIRREMEKPAAVTAESVVITTEPAGAITAEPVGSIAVEEPISEAISREISPGAIFLKAADYLLGGTHYIIEAIRRRITTPIPDLVAQIESLLYGGANTGLSPYLIQLQQVRELNSDIPRIFDRLFQEVRCIKVTLSTGNTFYLDGQLKTVWSISHIPYFFSTTLYNIKSYINKYFQKEHPFLLFMAPGYDVPTKEFFDFMLSFEAGENRISRLTLYGNRLEEIENITLDENKQRFFVFGLWPWQFTEYRKVKQIGEFRPFYFAGLKKDFYLAEIEIELLQPTVNTRVTLRGCALKTALSEKTRIVILGNLAQENAPPEALAGMYLNHWPNLEEAFQDYSRKVELFTYTASSQRFFSTEKLNFDAGAQADIQGLFNSYLEALDLYVRWYFLPAGYEEMDFSTTKERFYGLNTEIDPQKDLCLATFRPPTGYSFLKDLEYACRRVNEREINFYAGLRLWCRI
;
A
#
# COMPACT_ATOMS: atom_id res chain seq x y z
N MET A 1 -22.32 6.07 -6.95
CA MET A 1 -22.83 4.72 -7.25
C MET A 1 -23.51 4.73 -8.62
N GLY A 2 -22.84 4.20 -9.65
CA GLY A 2 -23.44 4.03 -10.96
C GLY A 2 -24.01 2.62 -11.08
N VAL A 3 -25.28 2.43 -10.72
CA VAL A 3 -26.01 1.27 -11.21
C VAL A 3 -25.93 1.38 -12.73
N VAL A 4 -25.17 0.52 -13.39
CA VAL A 4 -25.30 0.33 -14.84
C VAL A 4 -26.66 -0.32 -15.00
N TYR A 5 -27.72 0.49 -14.95
CA TYR A 5 -29.00 0.10 -15.49
C TYR A 5 -28.65 -0.32 -16.91
N LYS A 6 -28.77 -1.62 -17.20
CA LYS A 6 -28.71 -2.13 -18.56
C LYS A 6 -29.68 -1.24 -19.34
N ILE A 7 -29.13 -0.37 -20.20
CA ILE A 7 -29.94 0.48 -21.05
C ILE A 7 -30.87 -0.48 -21.77
N GLN A 8 -32.18 -0.28 -21.56
CA GLN A 8 -33.18 -1.16 -22.16
C GLN A 8 -32.96 -1.18 -23.68
N PRO A 9 -33.18 -2.33 -24.36
CA PRO A 9 -32.96 -2.45 -25.80
C PRO A 9 -33.63 -1.31 -26.59
N GLU A 10 -34.84 -0.93 -26.20
CA GLU A 10 -35.60 0.16 -26.82
C GLU A 10 -34.89 1.52 -26.74
N ILE A 11 -34.30 1.86 -25.59
CA ILE A 11 -33.55 3.10 -25.40
C ILE A 11 -32.24 3.05 -26.20
N ARG A 12 -31.59 1.89 -26.24
CA ARG A 12 -30.38 1.68 -27.03
C ARG A 12 -30.66 1.89 -28.52
N ASP A 13 -31.73 1.29 -29.03
CA ASP A 13 -32.11 1.36 -30.43
C ASP A 13 -32.55 2.79 -30.80
N PHE A 14 -33.26 3.48 -29.90
CA PHE A 14 -33.58 4.90 -30.06
C PHE A 14 -32.33 5.77 -30.17
N ILE A 15 -31.35 5.62 -29.27
CA ILE A 15 -30.10 6.39 -29.28
C ILE A 15 -29.32 6.16 -30.58
N LEU A 16 -29.19 4.90 -31.01
CA LEU A 16 -28.45 4.55 -32.23
C LEU A 16 -29.18 5.03 -33.48
N GLY A 17 -30.50 4.87 -33.55
CA GLY A 17 -31.33 5.35 -34.66
C GLY A 17 -31.27 6.87 -34.81
N LYS A 18 -31.39 7.63 -33.72
CA LYS A 18 -31.24 9.10 -33.75
C LYS A 18 -29.84 9.53 -34.20
N LYS A 19 -28.78 8.84 -33.75
CA LYS A 19 -27.41 9.15 -34.15
C LYS A 19 -27.15 8.85 -35.63
N GLN A 20 -27.75 7.79 -36.18
CA GLN A 20 -27.64 7.44 -37.60
C GLN A 20 -28.40 8.43 -38.49
N ALA A 21 -29.62 8.82 -38.09
CA ALA A 21 -30.40 9.82 -38.79
C ALA A 21 -29.77 11.22 -38.75
N GLU A 22 -29.17 11.61 -37.62
CA GLU A 22 -28.58 12.93 -37.44
C GLU A 22 -27.17 12.84 -36.80
N PRO A 23 -26.12 12.64 -37.62
CA PRO A 23 -24.75 12.46 -37.14
C PRO A 23 -24.18 13.65 -36.36
N SER A 24 -24.75 14.85 -36.50
CA SER A 24 -24.34 16.06 -35.77
C SER A 24 -24.74 16.04 -34.29
N LEU A 25 -25.66 15.17 -33.87
CA LEU A 25 -26.12 15.12 -32.48
C LEU A 25 -24.98 14.76 -31.52
N SER A 26 -24.77 15.63 -30.54
CA SER A 26 -23.81 15.42 -29.45
C SER A 26 -24.37 14.45 -28.41
N CYS A 27 -23.49 13.76 -27.66
CA CYS A 27 -23.91 12.89 -26.55
C CYS A 27 -24.76 13.65 -25.51
N ARG A 28 -24.60 14.98 -25.37
CA ARG A 28 -25.39 15.81 -24.45
C ARG A 28 -26.83 15.95 -24.91
N GLN A 29 -27.04 16.25 -26.20
CA GLN A 29 -28.38 16.38 -26.77
C GLN A 29 -29.14 15.06 -26.68
N LEU A 30 -28.46 13.93 -26.91
CA LEU A 30 -29.08 12.61 -26.78
C LEU A 30 -29.44 12.26 -25.33
N THR A 31 -28.65 12.70 -24.34
CA THR A 31 -29.06 12.57 -22.93
C THR A 31 -30.38 13.30 -22.67
N THR A 32 -30.57 14.50 -23.22
CA THR A 32 -31.81 15.27 -23.09
C THR A 32 -32.97 14.57 -23.80
N LEU A 33 -32.78 14.12 -25.05
CA LEU A 33 -33.80 13.41 -25.82
C LEU A 33 -34.26 12.12 -25.13
N VAL A 34 -33.33 11.35 -24.54
CA VAL A 34 -33.68 10.13 -23.80
C VAL A 34 -34.47 10.46 -22.53
N LEU A 35 -34.10 11.53 -21.83
CA LEU A 35 -34.84 11.98 -20.66
C LEU A 35 -36.27 12.42 -21.05
N GLU A 36 -36.42 13.14 -22.17
CA GLU A 36 -37.73 13.60 -22.66
C GLU A 36 -38.63 12.46 -23.14
N ASN A 37 -38.09 11.46 -23.83
CA ASN A 37 -38.90 10.40 -24.44
C ASN A 37 -39.16 9.21 -23.49
N PHE A 38 -38.26 8.95 -22.55
CA PHE A 38 -38.32 7.75 -21.70
C PHE A 38 -38.35 8.07 -20.20
N ALA A 39 -38.29 9.35 -19.80
CA ALA A 39 -38.19 9.77 -18.40
C ALA A 39 -37.01 9.13 -17.62
N ILE A 40 -35.96 8.67 -18.34
CA ILE A 40 -34.79 7.99 -17.77
C ILE A 40 -33.54 8.84 -17.97
N LYS A 41 -32.80 9.07 -16.88
CA LYS A 41 -31.54 9.83 -16.91
C LYS A 41 -30.37 8.92 -17.29
N VAL A 42 -29.81 9.12 -18.49
CA VAL A 42 -28.65 8.36 -18.97
C VAL A 42 -27.38 9.22 -18.96
N SER A 43 -26.25 8.66 -18.51
CA SER A 43 -24.99 9.41 -18.49
C SER A 43 -24.39 9.60 -19.90
N LYS A 44 -23.66 10.70 -20.12
CA LYS A 44 -22.93 10.96 -21.39
C LYS A 44 -21.95 9.83 -21.72
N SER A 45 -21.31 9.28 -20.68
CA SER A 45 -20.33 8.19 -20.83
C SER A 45 -20.98 6.91 -21.35
N SER A 46 -22.19 6.59 -20.88
CA SER A 46 -22.96 5.43 -21.32
C SER A 46 -23.34 5.52 -22.81
N ILE A 47 -23.78 6.69 -23.26
CA ILE A 47 -24.08 6.95 -24.69
C ILE A 47 -22.80 6.84 -25.53
N ASN A 48 -21.67 7.39 -25.06
CA ASN A 48 -20.40 7.30 -25.77
C ASN A 48 -19.90 5.85 -25.91
N SER A 49 -20.09 5.03 -24.88
CA SER A 49 -19.77 3.59 -24.96
C SER A 49 -20.64 2.88 -26.00
N LEU A 50 -21.94 3.18 -26.08
CA LEU A 50 -22.81 2.64 -27.13
C LEU A 50 -22.32 3.00 -28.55
N PHE A 51 -21.86 4.23 -28.76
CA PHE A 51 -21.32 4.66 -30.05
C PHE A 51 -20.03 3.95 -30.44
N LYS A 52 -19.13 3.73 -29.48
CA LYS A 52 -17.90 2.98 -29.73
C LYS A 52 -18.22 1.53 -30.13
N THR A 53 -19.13 0.87 -29.40
CA THR A 53 -19.53 -0.50 -29.69
C THR A 53 -20.25 -0.63 -31.04
N ALA A 54 -21.01 0.39 -31.45
CA ALA A 54 -21.72 0.40 -32.72
C ALA A 54 -20.89 0.95 -33.92
N GLY A 55 -19.62 1.34 -33.70
CA GLY A 55 -18.79 1.93 -34.75
C GLY A 55 -19.24 3.32 -35.23
N LEU A 56 -20.09 4.02 -34.46
CA LEU A 56 -20.61 5.35 -34.78
C LEU A 56 -19.79 6.49 -34.13
N SER A 57 -18.68 6.17 -33.48
CA SER A 57 -17.80 7.18 -32.89
C SER A 57 -17.05 7.92 -34.00
N MET A 58 -17.35 9.21 -34.20
CA MET A 58 -16.55 10.03 -35.10
C MET A 58 -15.11 10.15 -34.57
N PRO A 59 -14.10 10.10 -35.45
CA PRO A 59 -12.71 10.29 -35.04
C PRO A 59 -12.54 11.70 -34.47
N VAL A 60 -12.41 11.80 -33.15
CA VAL A 60 -12.10 13.06 -32.47
C VAL A 60 -10.60 13.31 -32.59
N GLY A 61 -10.16 13.64 -33.80
CA GLY A 61 -8.83 14.20 -34.01
C GLY A 61 -8.82 15.64 -33.51
N ARG A 62 -7.91 15.98 -32.59
CA ARG A 62 -7.57 17.40 -32.35
C ARG A 62 -7.15 17.98 -33.70
N ARG A 63 -7.93 18.90 -34.26
CA ARG A 63 -7.47 19.72 -35.40
C ARG A 63 -6.10 20.27 -35.02
N LEU A 64 -5.07 19.93 -35.78
CA LEU A 64 -3.73 20.48 -35.61
C LEU A 64 -3.86 22.00 -35.55
N LYS A 65 -3.56 22.56 -34.38
CA LYS A 65 -3.53 24.02 -34.19
C LYS A 65 -2.51 24.54 -35.21
N LYS A 66 -2.95 25.38 -36.17
CA LYS A 66 -2.06 26.01 -37.16
C LYS A 66 -0.85 26.54 -36.40
N ARG A 67 0.32 25.96 -36.70
CA ARG A 67 1.59 26.21 -36.04
C ARG A 67 1.89 27.70 -36.26
N ARG A 68 1.64 28.53 -35.24
CA ARG A 68 1.96 29.95 -35.26
C ARG A 68 3.47 30.03 -35.46
N ILE A 69 3.91 30.51 -36.63
CA ILE A 69 5.32 30.70 -36.98
C ILE A 69 5.93 31.55 -35.86
N ARG A 70 6.79 30.91 -35.07
CA ARG A 70 7.51 31.53 -33.97
C ARG A 70 8.59 32.38 -34.63
N ARG A 71 8.39 33.71 -34.67
CA ARG A 71 9.49 34.63 -34.95
C ARG A 71 10.60 34.34 -33.95
N GLU A 72 11.79 34.03 -34.45
CA GLU A 72 13.01 33.99 -33.65
C GLU A 72 13.14 35.35 -32.96
N MET A 73 13.06 35.36 -31.64
CA MET A 73 13.53 36.47 -30.84
C MET A 73 15.01 36.21 -30.56
N GLU A 74 15.83 37.17 -30.96
CA GLU A 74 17.26 37.21 -30.69
C GLU A 74 17.54 37.02 -29.19
N LYS A 75 18.50 36.15 -28.90
CA LYS A 75 19.04 35.94 -27.56
C LYS A 75 19.77 37.21 -27.10
N PRO A 76 19.46 37.77 -25.92
CA PRO A 76 20.34 38.74 -25.30
C PRO A 76 21.64 38.06 -24.84
N ALA A 77 22.74 38.78 -25.02
CA ALA A 77 24.10 38.39 -24.69
C ALA A 77 24.26 38.06 -23.20
N ALA A 78 25.08 37.05 -22.93
CA ALA A 78 25.44 36.61 -21.59
C ALA A 78 26.26 37.67 -20.87
N VAL A 79 25.80 38.08 -19.69
CA VAL A 79 26.57 38.85 -18.72
C VAL A 79 27.33 37.86 -17.83
N THR A 80 28.64 37.90 -17.91
CA THR A 80 29.59 37.23 -17.01
C THR A 80 29.43 37.79 -15.59
N ALA A 81 29.07 36.93 -14.64
CA ALA A 81 29.09 37.24 -13.22
C ALA A 81 30.39 36.68 -12.60
N GLU A 82 31.14 37.57 -11.96
CA GLU A 82 32.33 37.28 -11.18
C GLU A 82 31.98 36.41 -9.96
N SER A 83 32.77 35.36 -9.75
CA SER A 83 32.70 34.46 -8.59
C SER A 83 33.36 35.12 -7.37
N VAL A 84 32.55 35.47 -6.37
CA VAL A 84 33.03 35.79 -5.03
C VAL A 84 33.24 34.49 -4.26
N VAL A 85 34.49 34.21 -3.92
CA VAL A 85 34.90 33.11 -3.03
C VAL A 85 34.65 33.55 -1.58
N ILE A 86 33.70 32.90 -0.91
CA ILE A 86 33.51 33.00 0.54
C ILE A 86 34.04 31.72 1.16
N THR A 87 35.20 31.80 1.82
CA THR A 87 35.71 30.78 2.73
C THR A 87 34.98 30.88 4.06
N THR A 88 34.22 29.86 4.44
CA THR A 88 33.71 29.69 5.81
C THR A 88 34.53 28.62 6.54
N GLU A 89 35.12 29.04 7.67
CA GLU A 89 35.77 28.18 8.65
C GLU A 89 34.75 27.26 9.35
N PRO A 90 35.13 26.02 9.72
CA PRO A 90 34.25 25.14 10.48
C PRO A 90 34.27 25.49 11.97
N ALA A 91 33.10 25.84 12.50
CA ALA A 91 32.88 26.05 13.93
C ALA A 91 32.76 24.71 14.68
N GLY A 92 33.64 24.55 15.67
CA GLY A 92 33.47 23.88 16.96
C GLY A 92 32.57 22.65 17.05
N ALA A 93 33.19 21.47 17.10
CA ALA A 93 32.57 20.25 17.59
C ALA A 93 32.28 20.36 19.10
N ILE A 94 31.01 20.22 19.48
CA ILE A 94 30.58 20.04 20.86
C ILE A 94 30.64 18.53 21.15
N THR A 95 31.55 18.14 22.03
CA THR A 95 31.66 16.79 22.59
C THR A 95 30.55 16.56 23.60
N ALA A 96 29.62 15.65 23.30
CA ALA A 96 28.67 15.10 24.26
C ALA A 96 29.30 13.88 24.95
N GLU A 97 29.27 13.86 26.27
CA GLU A 97 29.72 12.73 27.09
C GLU A 97 28.79 11.51 26.93
N PRO A 98 29.33 10.28 26.87
CA PRO A 98 28.52 9.07 26.71
C PRO A 98 27.88 8.65 28.03
N VAL A 99 26.54 8.59 28.03
CA VAL A 99 25.76 7.90 29.06
C VAL A 99 25.96 6.40 28.92
N GLY A 100 26.18 5.72 30.04
CA GLY A 100 26.67 4.34 30.15
C GLY A 100 25.93 3.31 29.30
N SER A 101 26.72 2.50 28.58
CA SER A 101 26.30 1.34 27.82
C SER A 101 25.89 0.19 28.73
N ILE A 102 24.63 -0.22 28.64
CA ILE A 102 24.16 -1.53 29.08
C ILE A 102 24.74 -2.57 28.11
N ALA A 103 25.25 -3.68 28.64
CA ALA A 103 25.83 -4.77 27.86
C ALA A 103 24.86 -5.24 26.76
N VAL A 104 25.25 -5.01 25.51
CA VAL A 104 24.53 -5.45 24.32
C VAL A 104 24.88 -6.93 24.10
N GLU A 105 23.85 -7.78 24.12
CA GLU A 105 23.92 -9.19 23.73
C GLU A 105 24.56 -9.36 22.35
N GLU A 106 25.24 -10.49 22.14
CA GLU A 106 26.01 -10.83 20.94
C GLU A 106 25.30 -10.51 19.60
N PRO A 107 26.05 -10.20 18.52
CA PRO A 107 25.47 -9.73 17.27
C PRO A 107 24.68 -10.85 16.57
N ILE A 108 23.34 -10.75 16.66
CA ILE A 108 22.32 -11.48 15.87
C ILE A 108 22.60 -11.43 14.34
N SER A 109 23.49 -10.54 13.90
CA SER A 109 23.92 -10.33 12.52
C SER A 109 24.47 -11.57 11.79
N GLU A 110 25.15 -12.51 12.46
CA GLU A 110 25.75 -13.65 11.75
C GLU A 110 24.72 -14.73 11.37
N ALA A 111 23.66 -14.93 12.17
CA ALA A 111 22.66 -15.98 11.96
C ALA A 111 21.76 -15.72 10.73
N ILE A 112 21.55 -14.47 10.34
CA ILE A 112 20.68 -14.11 9.20
C ILE A 112 21.35 -14.43 7.85
N SER A 113 22.68 -14.58 7.81
CA SER A 113 23.46 -14.50 6.56
C SER A 113 23.67 -15.81 5.79
N ARG A 114 23.42 -17.00 6.35
CA ARG A 114 23.95 -18.25 5.75
C ARG A 114 22.97 -19.19 5.06
N GLU A 115 21.66 -19.11 5.25
CA GLU A 115 20.74 -20.13 4.69
C GLU A 115 19.39 -19.60 4.19
N ILE A 116 19.26 -18.30 3.89
CA ILE A 116 18.07 -17.84 3.20
C ILE A 116 18.17 -18.33 1.75
N SER A 117 17.33 -19.31 1.37
CA SER A 117 17.09 -19.64 -0.05
C SER A 117 16.66 -18.35 -0.76
N PRO A 118 17.54 -17.71 -1.55
CA PRO A 118 17.39 -16.28 -1.78
C PRO A 118 16.17 -15.93 -2.64
N GLY A 119 15.68 -16.88 -3.43
CA GLY A 119 14.47 -16.66 -4.21
C GLY A 119 13.17 -16.72 -3.38
N ALA A 120 13.15 -17.34 -2.19
CA ALA A 120 11.95 -17.45 -1.37
C ALA A 120 11.56 -16.15 -0.61
N ILE A 121 12.24 -15.02 -0.87
CA ILE A 121 12.04 -13.78 -0.11
C ILE A 121 10.60 -13.25 -0.18
N PHE A 122 9.87 -13.47 -1.27
CA PHE A 122 8.45 -13.13 -1.37
C PHE A 122 7.55 -14.00 -0.50
N LEU A 123 7.84 -15.30 -0.40
CA LEU A 123 7.13 -16.22 0.49
C LEU A 123 7.41 -15.88 1.95
N LYS A 124 8.66 -15.57 2.29
CA LYS A 124 9.04 -15.09 3.61
C LYS A 124 8.35 -13.77 3.95
N ALA A 125 8.33 -12.81 3.02
CA ALA A 125 7.58 -11.56 3.18
C ALA A 125 6.09 -11.81 3.47
N ALA A 126 5.45 -12.73 2.74
CA ALA A 126 4.06 -13.12 2.98
C ALA A 126 3.88 -13.76 4.37
N ASP A 127 4.75 -14.69 4.76
CA ASP A 127 4.72 -15.33 6.08
C ASP A 127 4.82 -14.33 7.22
N TYR A 128 5.72 -13.34 7.13
CA TYR A 128 5.82 -12.29 8.16
C TYR A 128 4.55 -11.44 8.29
N LEU A 129 3.85 -11.18 7.17
CA LEU A 129 2.55 -10.52 7.20
C LEU A 129 1.44 -11.43 7.78
N LEU A 130 1.59 -12.74 7.71
CA LEU A 130 0.63 -13.71 8.22
C LEU A 130 0.91 -14.11 9.68
N GLY A 131 2.18 -14.04 10.11
CA GLY A 131 2.66 -14.57 11.38
C GLY A 131 2.74 -16.09 11.42
N GLY A 132 2.73 -16.79 10.28
CA GLY A 132 2.50 -18.23 10.26
C GLY A 132 3.62 -19.03 10.90
N THR A 133 4.88 -18.79 10.53
CA THR A 133 6.05 -19.41 11.16
C THR A 133 6.05 -19.17 12.66
N HIS A 134 5.71 -17.96 13.12
CA HIS A 134 5.60 -17.65 14.55
C HIS A 134 4.56 -18.54 15.25
N TYR A 135 3.34 -18.65 14.70
CA TYR A 135 2.29 -19.48 15.31
C TYR A 135 2.62 -20.97 15.25
N ILE A 136 3.24 -21.46 14.18
CA ILE A 136 3.70 -22.86 14.05
C ILE A 136 4.75 -23.15 15.13
N ILE A 137 5.73 -22.27 15.30
CA ILE A 137 6.79 -22.40 16.32
C ILE A 137 6.18 -22.43 17.72
N GLU A 138 5.24 -21.53 18.03
CA GLU A 138 4.56 -21.51 19.33
C GLU A 138 3.74 -22.78 19.57
N ALA A 139 3.12 -23.34 18.54
CA ALA A 139 2.43 -24.63 18.64
C ALA A 139 3.43 -25.76 18.93
N ILE A 140 4.57 -25.82 18.23
CA ILE A 140 5.61 -26.81 18.47
C ILE A 140 6.15 -26.69 19.91
N ARG A 141 6.49 -25.48 20.36
CA ARG A 141 6.98 -25.21 21.72
C ARG A 141 6.05 -25.72 22.81
N ARG A 142 4.73 -25.64 22.62
CA ARG A 142 3.73 -26.14 23.57
C ARG A 142 3.65 -27.66 23.66
N ARG A 143 4.14 -28.38 22.64
CA ARG A 143 4.00 -29.84 22.53
C ARG A 143 5.31 -30.59 22.78
N ILE A 144 6.45 -29.96 22.56
CA ILE A 144 7.76 -30.56 22.84
C ILE A 144 8.11 -30.46 24.32
N THR A 145 8.64 -31.54 24.88
CA THR A 145 9.13 -31.57 26.28
C THR A 145 10.57 -31.08 26.40
N THR A 146 11.36 -31.25 25.34
CA THR A 146 12.76 -30.85 25.28
C THR A 146 12.89 -29.63 24.37
N PRO A 147 13.43 -28.50 24.84
CA PRO A 147 13.68 -27.34 24.00
C PRO A 147 14.58 -27.72 22.81
N ILE A 148 14.18 -27.31 21.61
CA ILE A 148 14.97 -27.51 20.39
C ILE A 148 15.80 -26.25 20.15
N PRO A 149 17.14 -26.32 20.20
CA PRO A 149 17.99 -25.19 19.87
C PRO A 149 17.71 -24.71 18.45
N ASP A 150 17.63 -23.40 18.26
CA ASP A 150 17.41 -22.79 16.93
C ASP A 150 16.17 -23.30 16.18
N LEU A 151 15.09 -23.55 16.93
CA LEU A 151 13.80 -23.98 16.38
C LEU A 151 13.30 -23.06 15.24
N VAL A 152 13.61 -21.77 15.31
CA VAL A 152 13.23 -20.79 14.27
C VAL A 152 13.92 -21.11 12.95
N ALA A 153 15.25 -21.20 12.93
CA ALA A 153 15.98 -21.47 11.69
C ALA A 153 15.65 -22.87 11.14
N GLN A 154 15.43 -23.87 12.01
CA GLN A 154 15.04 -25.21 11.56
C GLN A 154 13.68 -25.22 10.84
N ILE A 155 12.69 -24.49 11.35
CA ILE A 155 11.39 -24.35 10.69
C ILE A 155 11.49 -23.52 9.42
N GLU A 156 12.21 -22.39 9.44
CA GLU A 156 12.45 -21.61 8.22
C GLU A 156 13.18 -22.43 7.15
N SER A 157 14.13 -23.29 7.53
CA SER A 157 14.85 -24.17 6.62
C SER A 157 13.94 -25.28 6.06
N LEU A 158 13.03 -25.84 6.86
CA LEU A 158 12.02 -26.78 6.36
C LEU A 158 11.03 -26.12 5.39
N LEU A 159 10.63 -24.88 5.64
CA LEU A 159 9.68 -24.16 4.77
C LEU A 159 10.36 -23.63 3.50
N TYR A 160 11.57 -23.08 3.60
CA TYR A 160 12.17 -22.29 2.52
C TYR A 160 13.45 -22.92 1.93
N GLY A 161 14.08 -23.88 2.62
CA GLY A 161 15.39 -24.45 2.26
C GLY A 161 15.38 -25.40 1.05
N GLY A 162 14.21 -25.68 0.47
CA GLY A 162 14.06 -26.61 -0.65
C GLY A 162 14.21 -28.09 -0.23
N ALA A 163 13.74 -29.01 -1.07
CA ALA A 163 13.60 -30.43 -0.74
C ALA A 163 14.92 -31.23 -0.56
N ASN A 164 16.10 -30.59 -0.56
CA ASN A 164 17.39 -31.24 -0.83
C ASN A 164 18.44 -31.20 0.29
N THR A 165 18.15 -30.66 1.48
CA THR A 165 19.15 -30.60 2.57
C THR A 165 18.72 -31.49 3.72
N GLY A 166 19.69 -32.06 4.46
CA GLY A 166 19.54 -33.20 5.37
C GLY A 166 18.72 -32.98 6.65
N LEU A 167 17.58 -32.28 6.56
CA LEU A 167 16.63 -32.01 7.64
C LEU A 167 15.71 -33.21 7.96
N SER A 168 15.96 -34.37 7.36
CA SER A 168 15.22 -35.61 7.61
C SER A 168 15.14 -35.97 9.11
N PRO A 169 16.20 -35.84 9.94
CA PRO A 169 16.11 -36.19 11.36
C PRO A 169 15.14 -35.28 12.13
N TYR A 170 15.10 -33.99 11.79
CA TYR A 170 14.26 -33.02 12.48
C TYR A 170 12.79 -33.18 12.09
N LEU A 171 12.51 -33.40 10.81
CA LEU A 171 11.17 -33.72 10.33
C LEU A 171 10.62 -34.98 11.01
N ILE A 172 11.45 -36.01 11.19
CA ILE A 172 11.08 -37.25 11.91
C ILE A 172 10.72 -36.93 13.37
N GLN A 173 11.48 -36.07 14.05
CA GLN A 173 11.16 -35.65 15.42
C GLN A 173 9.81 -34.92 15.50
N LEU A 174 9.55 -33.99 14.58
CA LEU A 174 8.26 -33.30 14.53
C LEU A 174 7.11 -34.28 14.26
N GLN A 175 7.29 -35.24 13.36
CA GLN A 175 6.27 -36.24 13.01
C GLN A 175 5.86 -37.12 14.20
N GLN A 176 6.70 -37.23 15.23
CA GLN A 176 6.36 -37.95 16.47
C GLN A 176 5.39 -37.17 17.36
N VAL A 177 5.23 -35.86 17.14
CA VAL A 177 4.34 -34.99 17.92
C VAL A 177 2.92 -35.04 17.33
N ARG A 178 2.16 -36.09 17.67
CA ARG A 178 0.84 -36.41 17.08
C ARG A 178 -0.16 -35.24 17.03
N GLU A 179 -0.13 -34.36 18.03
CA GLU A 179 -1.10 -33.25 18.14
C GLU A 179 -0.84 -32.12 17.13
N LEU A 180 0.38 -32.00 16.60
CA LEU A 180 0.72 -30.97 15.60
C LEU A 180 -0.10 -31.10 14.32
N ASN A 181 -0.42 -32.33 13.90
CA ASN A 181 -1.24 -32.58 12.71
C ASN A 181 -2.64 -31.97 12.81
N SER A 182 -3.13 -31.72 14.04
CA SER A 182 -4.41 -31.05 14.29
C SER A 182 -4.28 -29.57 14.63
N ASP A 183 -3.16 -29.15 15.21
CA ASP A 183 -2.92 -27.76 15.57
C ASP A 183 -2.60 -26.92 14.33
N ILE A 184 -1.77 -27.45 13.41
CA ILE A 184 -1.30 -26.71 12.22
C ILE A 184 -2.47 -26.32 11.27
N PRO A 185 -3.40 -27.22 10.88
CA PRO A 185 -4.54 -26.81 10.06
C PRO A 185 -5.40 -25.71 10.71
N ARG A 186 -5.63 -25.80 12.02
CA ARG A 186 -6.37 -24.77 12.79
C ARG A 186 -5.64 -23.42 12.81
N ILE A 187 -4.31 -23.45 12.79
CA ILE A 187 -3.50 -22.24 12.63
C ILE A 187 -3.77 -21.67 11.24
N PHE A 188 -3.70 -22.46 10.17
CA PHE A 188 -3.91 -21.98 8.80
C PHE A 188 -5.27 -21.31 8.61
N ASP A 189 -6.35 -21.91 9.11
CA ASP A 189 -7.70 -21.32 9.06
C ASP A 189 -7.74 -19.90 9.65
N ARG A 190 -6.94 -19.63 10.69
CA ARG A 190 -6.85 -18.33 11.36
C ARG A 190 -5.90 -17.36 10.67
N LEU A 191 -4.76 -17.85 10.14
CA LEU A 191 -3.73 -17.00 9.50
C LEU A 191 -4.32 -16.22 8.32
N PHE A 192 -5.18 -16.87 7.55
CA PHE A 192 -5.72 -16.35 6.31
C PHE A 192 -7.07 -15.64 6.49
N GLN A 193 -7.55 -15.46 7.73
CA GLN A 193 -8.72 -14.64 7.99
C GLN A 193 -8.41 -13.18 7.65
N GLU A 194 -9.15 -12.63 6.69
CA GLU A 194 -8.93 -11.27 6.19
C GLU A 194 -9.84 -10.24 6.84
N VAL A 195 -9.28 -9.06 7.10
CA VAL A 195 -9.98 -7.84 7.45
C VAL A 195 -10.01 -6.94 6.22
N ARG A 196 -11.22 -6.72 5.70
CA ARG A 196 -11.47 -5.87 4.53
C ARG A 196 -11.43 -4.40 4.89
N CYS A 197 -12.05 -4.05 6.01
CA CYS A 197 -12.14 -2.67 6.47
C CYS A 197 -12.32 -2.58 7.97
N ILE A 198 -12.11 -1.38 8.49
CA ILE A 198 -12.24 -1.06 9.91
C ILE A 198 -13.19 0.11 10.03
N LYS A 199 -14.26 -0.08 10.79
CA LYS A 199 -15.12 1.02 11.19
C LYS A 199 -14.55 1.67 12.43
N VAL A 200 -14.23 2.95 12.31
CA VAL A 200 -13.78 3.79 13.41
C VAL A 200 -15.00 4.50 13.98
N THR A 201 -15.26 4.31 15.26
CA THR A 201 -16.31 5.02 16.00
C THR A 201 -15.66 6.07 16.89
N LEU A 202 -16.15 7.30 16.81
CA LEU A 202 -15.71 8.40 17.66
C LEU A 202 -16.59 8.49 18.90
N SER A 203 -16.12 9.16 19.95
CA SER A 203 -16.91 9.44 21.16
C SER A 203 -18.16 10.27 20.91
N THR A 204 -18.18 11.07 19.83
CA THR A 204 -19.36 11.82 19.40
C THR A 204 -20.40 10.97 18.68
N GLY A 205 -20.12 9.68 18.45
CA GLY A 205 -20.98 8.77 17.68
C GLY A 205 -20.78 8.85 16.17
N ASN A 206 -20.00 9.82 15.68
CA ASN A 206 -19.57 9.87 14.28
C ASN A 206 -18.73 8.64 13.92
N THR A 207 -18.80 8.23 12.66
CA THR A 207 -18.06 7.06 12.17
C THR A 207 -17.46 7.32 10.80
N PHE A 208 -16.29 6.72 10.56
CA PHE A 208 -15.69 6.59 9.24
C PHE A 208 -15.06 5.22 9.09
N TYR A 209 -14.57 4.91 7.89
CA TYR A 209 -13.92 3.63 7.60
C TYR A 209 -12.46 3.83 7.21
N LEU A 210 -11.62 2.88 7.62
CA LEU A 210 -10.27 2.70 7.10
C LEU A 210 -10.27 1.42 6.26
N ASP A 211 -9.48 1.38 5.19
CA ASP A 211 -9.25 0.11 4.49
C ASP A 211 -8.43 -0.86 5.36
N GLY A 212 -8.47 -2.16 5.02
CA GLY A 212 -7.76 -3.19 5.77
C GLY A 212 -6.25 -2.98 5.86
N GLN A 213 -5.64 -2.24 4.94
CA GLN A 213 -4.21 -1.92 4.98
C GLN A 213 -3.90 -0.60 5.71
N LEU A 214 -4.91 0.10 6.23
CA LEU A 214 -4.82 1.39 6.92
C LEU A 214 -4.22 2.54 6.08
N LYS A 215 -4.44 2.51 4.76
CA LYS A 215 -3.77 3.44 3.83
C LYS A 215 -4.64 4.63 3.44
N THR A 216 -5.95 4.52 3.59
CA THR A 216 -6.95 5.46 3.09
C THR A 216 -8.19 5.51 3.99
N VAL A 217 -8.82 6.69 4.02
CA VAL A 217 -10.07 6.94 4.75
C VAL A 217 -11.25 6.89 3.78
N TRP A 218 -12.34 6.26 4.20
CA TRP A 218 -13.54 6.00 3.41
C TRP A 218 -14.80 6.43 4.16
N SER A 219 -15.82 6.87 3.41
CA SER A 219 -17.12 7.24 3.95
C SER A 219 -18.08 6.06 4.11
N ILE A 220 -17.83 4.96 3.39
CA ILE A 220 -18.67 3.75 3.41
C ILE A 220 -17.79 2.50 3.45
N SER A 221 -18.36 1.38 3.92
CA SER A 221 -17.68 0.07 4.03
C SER A 221 -17.43 -0.63 2.68
N HIS A 222 -17.95 -0.08 1.58
CA HIS A 222 -17.78 -0.63 0.23
C HIS A 222 -16.38 -0.32 -0.33
N ILE A 223 -15.37 -1.00 0.23
CA ILE A 223 -13.94 -0.83 -0.08
C ILE A 223 -13.46 -2.00 -0.97
N PRO A 224 -12.59 -1.78 -1.97
CA PRO A 224 -12.02 -2.86 -2.79
C PRO A 224 -11.35 -3.98 -1.97
N TYR A 225 -11.56 -5.23 -2.37
CA TYR A 225 -10.94 -6.39 -1.69
C TYR A 225 -9.41 -6.36 -1.73
N PHE A 226 -8.81 -5.74 -2.76
CA PHE A 226 -7.35 -5.56 -2.85
C PHE A 226 -6.74 -4.72 -1.72
N PHE A 227 -7.57 -4.03 -0.92
CA PHE A 227 -7.15 -3.29 0.26
C PHE A 227 -7.39 -4.04 1.57
N SER A 228 -7.78 -5.32 1.52
CA SER A 228 -7.79 -6.16 2.72
C SER A 228 -6.36 -6.47 3.19
N THR A 229 -6.28 -6.92 4.44
CA THR A 229 -5.07 -7.53 5.01
C THR A 229 -5.48 -8.64 5.97
N THR A 230 -4.53 -9.41 6.48
CA THR A 230 -4.81 -10.51 7.40
C THR A 230 -5.08 -9.99 8.80
N LEU A 231 -5.84 -10.73 9.61
CA LEU A 231 -6.15 -10.36 10.99
C LEU A 231 -4.88 -10.16 11.82
N TYR A 232 -3.86 -11.00 11.60
CA TYR A 232 -2.55 -10.85 12.24
C TYR A 232 -1.89 -9.51 11.89
N ASN A 233 -1.80 -9.18 10.60
CA ASN A 233 -1.13 -7.95 10.16
C ASN A 233 -1.85 -6.70 10.67
N ILE A 234 -3.19 -6.68 10.59
CA ILE A 234 -3.92 -5.50 11.04
C ILE A 234 -3.79 -5.27 12.54
N LYS A 235 -3.72 -6.33 13.36
CA LYS A 235 -3.44 -6.19 14.80
C LYS A 235 -2.07 -5.59 15.05
N SER A 236 -1.06 -6.00 14.27
CA SER A 236 0.28 -5.39 14.34
C SER A 236 0.23 -3.90 14.02
N TYR A 237 -0.50 -3.49 12.97
CA TYR A 237 -0.65 -2.09 12.63
C TYR A 237 -1.46 -1.30 13.66
N ILE A 238 -2.52 -1.88 14.23
CA ILE A 238 -3.31 -1.22 15.26
C ILE A 238 -2.44 -0.95 16.49
N ASN A 239 -1.66 -1.95 16.93
CA ASN A 239 -0.69 -1.78 18.01
C ASN A 239 0.32 -0.67 17.66
N LYS A 240 0.91 -0.72 16.46
CA LYS A 240 1.88 0.29 15.98
C LYS A 240 1.32 1.72 16.05
N TYR A 241 0.16 1.98 15.43
CA TYR A 241 -0.33 3.35 15.22
C TYR A 241 -1.24 3.87 16.34
N PHE A 242 -1.96 3.00 17.05
CA PHE A 242 -2.90 3.43 18.08
C PHE A 242 -2.37 3.24 19.51
N GLN A 243 -1.39 2.35 19.73
CA GLN A 243 -0.84 2.04 21.07
C GLN A 243 0.61 2.55 21.24
N LYS A 244 1.48 2.42 20.23
CA LYS A 244 2.92 2.77 20.30
C LYS A 244 3.27 4.19 19.84
N GLU A 245 2.28 5.08 19.73
CA GLU A 245 2.44 6.50 19.37
C GLU A 245 3.16 6.77 18.02
N HIS A 246 3.28 5.76 17.14
CA HIS A 246 3.82 6.00 15.80
C HIS A 246 2.85 6.82 14.94
N PRO A 247 3.34 7.73 14.09
CA PRO A 247 2.49 8.49 13.18
C PRO A 247 1.74 7.56 12.23
N PHE A 248 0.42 7.75 12.14
CA PHE A 248 -0.45 7.06 11.21
C PHE A 248 -0.21 7.60 9.80
N LEU A 249 0.25 6.74 8.87
CA LEU A 249 0.68 7.13 7.54
C LEU A 249 -0.40 6.81 6.50
N LEU A 250 -1.17 7.81 6.07
CA LEU A 250 -2.09 7.69 4.95
C LEU A 250 -1.35 7.85 3.63
N PHE A 251 -1.75 7.07 2.63
CA PHE A 251 -1.26 7.22 1.26
C PHE A 251 -1.61 8.59 0.71
N MET A 252 -2.88 8.98 0.78
CA MET A 252 -3.35 10.27 0.30
C MET A 252 -4.58 10.75 1.05
N ALA A 253 -4.84 12.05 1.01
CA ALA A 253 -6.13 12.60 1.42
C ALA A 253 -7.25 12.05 0.49
N PRO A 254 -8.40 11.59 1.01
CA PRO A 254 -9.48 11.08 0.19
C PRO A 254 -10.27 12.20 -0.49
N GLY A 255 -10.66 11.95 -1.74
CA GLY A 255 -11.35 12.92 -2.59
C GLY A 255 -10.40 13.62 -3.57
N TYR A 256 -10.98 14.15 -4.65
CA TYR A 256 -10.25 14.88 -5.68
C TYR A 256 -10.53 16.38 -5.58
N ASP A 257 -11.78 16.76 -5.83
CA ASP A 257 -12.19 18.17 -5.87
C ASP A 257 -12.52 18.73 -4.49
N VAL A 258 -13.21 17.94 -3.66
CA VAL A 258 -13.68 18.34 -2.32
C VAL A 258 -13.15 17.35 -1.28
N PRO A 259 -12.57 17.81 -0.16
CA PRO A 259 -12.19 16.91 0.93
C PRO A 259 -13.45 16.35 1.60
N THR A 260 -13.42 15.06 1.92
CA THR A 260 -14.57 14.39 2.55
C THR A 260 -14.74 14.86 4.00
N LYS A 261 -15.98 14.79 4.52
CA LYS A 261 -16.24 15.07 5.93
C LYS A 261 -15.49 14.09 6.83
N GLU A 262 -15.48 12.82 6.44
CA GLU A 262 -14.87 11.72 7.18
C GLU A 262 -13.34 11.87 7.28
N PHE A 263 -12.71 12.52 6.32
CA PHE A 263 -11.29 12.87 6.42
C PHE A 263 -11.02 13.93 7.47
N PHE A 264 -11.91 14.92 7.60
CA PHE A 264 -11.83 15.91 8.67
C PHE A 264 -12.13 15.28 10.02
N ASP A 265 -13.13 14.41 10.10
CA ASP A 265 -13.40 13.62 11.31
C ASP A 265 -12.15 12.79 11.70
N PHE A 266 -11.47 12.16 10.72
CA PHE A 266 -10.20 11.47 10.94
C PHE A 266 -9.12 12.42 11.51
N MET A 267 -8.83 13.55 10.85
CA MET A 267 -7.78 14.48 11.31
C MET A 267 -8.07 14.99 12.73
N LEU A 268 -9.31 15.41 12.99
CA LEU A 268 -9.74 15.93 14.30
C LEU A 268 -9.74 14.84 15.39
N SER A 269 -9.91 13.57 15.02
CA SER A 269 -9.88 12.46 15.99
C SER A 269 -8.49 12.13 16.53
N PHE A 270 -7.44 12.65 15.88
CA PHE A 270 -6.04 12.53 16.30
C PHE A 270 -5.59 13.71 17.16
N GLU A 271 -6.38 14.78 17.22
CA GLU A 271 -6.18 15.90 18.14
C GLU A 271 -6.75 15.58 19.52
N ALA A 272 -6.17 16.18 20.58
CA ALA A 272 -6.73 16.06 21.91
C ALA A 272 -8.05 16.84 21.99
N GLY A 273 -9.19 16.14 21.99
CA GLY A 273 -10.50 16.78 22.01
C GLY A 273 -11.68 15.82 22.12
N GLU A 274 -12.89 16.35 21.87
CA GLU A 274 -14.15 15.61 22.00
C GLU A 274 -14.36 14.53 20.93
N ASN A 275 -13.66 14.63 19.79
CA ASN A 275 -13.78 13.70 18.64
C ASN A 275 -12.83 12.50 18.73
N ARG A 276 -12.43 12.07 19.93
CA ARG A 276 -11.51 10.94 20.11
C ARG A 276 -12.07 9.62 19.56
N ILE A 277 -11.17 8.76 19.11
CA ILE A 277 -11.50 7.40 18.69
C ILE A 277 -11.84 6.57 19.92
N SER A 278 -13.06 6.04 19.99
CA SER A 278 -13.52 5.21 21.10
C SER A 278 -13.45 3.71 20.80
N ARG A 279 -13.72 3.33 19.55
CA ARG A 279 -13.80 1.92 19.14
C ARG A 279 -13.38 1.70 17.70
N LEU A 280 -12.67 0.59 17.47
CA LEU A 280 -12.38 0.03 16.15
C LEU A 280 -13.15 -1.29 16.00
N THR A 281 -13.94 -1.42 14.93
CA THR A 281 -14.64 -2.66 14.60
C THR A 281 -14.08 -3.22 13.29
N LEU A 282 -13.51 -4.42 13.34
CA LEU A 282 -12.90 -5.09 12.20
C LEU A 282 -13.95 -5.88 11.43
N TYR A 283 -14.03 -5.68 10.12
CA TYR A 283 -14.98 -6.37 9.24
C TYR A 283 -14.26 -7.27 8.23
N GLY A 284 -14.78 -8.48 8.06
CA GLY A 284 -14.30 -9.45 7.09
C GLY A 284 -14.73 -9.14 5.65
N ASN A 285 -14.37 -10.03 4.73
CA ASN A 285 -14.67 -9.86 3.30
C ASN A 285 -16.18 -9.83 3.01
N ARG A 286 -17.00 -10.52 3.81
CA ARG A 286 -18.47 -10.53 3.71
C ARG A 286 -19.13 -9.46 4.59
N LEU A 287 -18.34 -8.53 5.13
CA LEU A 287 -18.76 -7.49 6.09
C LEU A 287 -19.36 -8.07 7.39
N GLU A 288 -18.97 -9.28 7.72
CA GLU A 288 -19.16 -9.87 9.04
C GLU A 288 -18.22 -9.19 10.05
N GLU A 289 -18.73 -8.95 11.25
CA GLU A 289 -17.93 -8.41 12.34
C GLU A 289 -16.98 -9.50 12.87
N ILE A 290 -15.68 -9.23 12.83
CA ILE A 290 -14.64 -10.16 13.29
C ILE A 290 -14.28 -9.87 14.75
N GLU A 291 -14.02 -8.60 15.07
CA GLU A 291 -13.51 -8.19 16.38
C GLU A 291 -13.82 -6.72 16.67
N ASN A 292 -14.01 -6.40 17.95
CA ASN A 292 -14.10 -5.03 18.44
C ASN A 292 -12.94 -4.74 19.37
N ILE A 293 -12.31 -3.59 19.17
CA ILE A 293 -11.20 -3.11 19.98
C ILE A 293 -11.61 -1.75 20.56
N THR A 294 -11.71 -1.68 21.88
CA THR A 294 -11.90 -0.42 22.60
C THR A 294 -10.54 0.23 22.82
N LEU A 295 -10.45 1.55 22.58
CA LEU A 295 -9.23 2.31 22.84
C LEU A 295 -9.41 3.14 24.10
N ASP A 296 -8.80 2.68 25.19
CA ASP A 296 -8.82 3.35 26.48
C ASP A 296 -7.67 4.34 26.56
N GLU A 297 -7.79 5.54 25.96
CA GLU A 297 -6.80 6.61 26.18
C GLU A 297 -7.20 7.96 25.55
N ASN A 298 -7.07 9.03 26.35
CA ASN A 298 -7.04 10.43 25.88
C ASN A 298 -5.65 10.81 25.34
N LYS A 299 -5.06 9.97 24.49
CA LYS A 299 -3.77 10.26 23.87
C LYS A 299 -3.95 11.03 22.58
N GLN A 300 -3.21 12.13 22.46
CA GLN A 300 -2.97 12.78 21.18
C GLN A 300 -2.21 11.78 20.29
N ARG A 301 -2.62 11.68 19.02
CA ARG A 301 -1.98 10.79 18.05
C ARG A 301 -1.46 11.61 16.88
N PHE A 302 -0.49 11.07 16.17
CA PHE A 302 0.10 11.75 15.03
C PHE A 302 -0.35 11.09 13.73
N PHE A 303 -0.47 11.88 12.67
CA PHE A 303 -0.71 11.39 11.32
C PHE A 303 0.15 12.13 10.30
N VAL A 304 0.38 11.46 9.18
CA VAL A 304 1.05 11.99 7.99
C VAL A 304 0.28 11.52 6.75
N PHE A 305 0.08 12.40 5.77
CA PHE A 305 -0.56 12.03 4.51
C PHE A 305 0.00 12.80 3.30
N GLY A 306 -0.17 12.20 2.12
CA GLY A 306 0.13 12.84 0.85
C GLY A 306 -1.04 13.69 0.30
N LEU A 307 -0.73 14.88 -0.19
CA LEU A 307 -1.65 15.78 -0.87
C LEU A 307 -1.11 16.11 -2.26
N TRP A 308 -1.79 15.65 -3.30
CA TRP A 308 -1.38 15.90 -4.66
C TRP A 308 -1.65 17.36 -5.09
N PRO A 309 -0.85 17.92 -6.02
CA PRO A 309 -1.02 19.29 -6.49
C PRO A 309 -2.36 19.58 -7.17
N TRP A 310 -3.12 18.58 -7.59
CA TRP A 310 -4.46 18.76 -8.15
C TRP A 310 -5.58 18.61 -7.11
N GLN A 311 -5.29 18.18 -5.86
CA GLN A 311 -6.32 17.99 -4.83
C GLN A 311 -6.84 19.30 -4.29
N PHE A 312 -8.16 19.42 -4.17
CA PHE A 312 -8.82 20.45 -3.38
C PHE A 312 -8.43 21.87 -3.77
N THR A 313 -8.21 22.15 -5.06
CA THR A 313 -7.70 23.45 -5.50
C THR A 313 -8.55 24.64 -5.07
N GLU A 314 -9.86 24.44 -4.88
CA GLU A 314 -10.80 25.46 -4.38
C GLU A 314 -10.96 25.47 -2.86
N TYR A 315 -10.51 24.41 -2.18
CA TYR A 315 -10.71 24.18 -0.74
C TYR A 315 -9.39 24.08 0.03
N ARG A 316 -8.30 24.55 -0.57
CA ARG A 316 -7.01 24.67 0.09
C ARG A 316 -6.39 26.02 -0.17
N LYS A 317 -5.65 26.52 0.81
CA LYS A 317 -4.87 27.75 0.72
C LYS A 317 -3.45 27.49 1.21
N VAL A 318 -2.46 27.70 0.33
CA VAL A 318 -1.05 27.69 0.74
C VAL A 318 -0.79 29.00 1.50
N LYS A 319 -0.49 28.90 2.79
CA LYS A 319 -0.19 30.06 3.65
C LYS A 319 1.27 30.47 3.53
N GLN A 320 2.16 29.48 3.52
CA GLN A 320 3.60 29.68 3.47
C GLN A 320 4.24 28.56 2.65
N ILE A 321 5.29 28.90 1.90
CA ILE A 321 6.21 27.93 1.30
C ILE A 321 7.65 28.47 1.43
N GLY A 322 8.53 27.65 1.98
CA GLY A 322 9.94 27.97 2.15
C GLY A 322 10.76 27.74 0.89
N GLU A 323 12.08 27.86 1.04
CA GLU A 323 13.03 27.57 -0.04
C GLU A 323 13.23 26.06 -0.20
N PHE A 324 13.42 25.62 -1.44
CA PHE A 324 13.69 24.23 -1.75
C PHE A 324 15.17 23.89 -1.50
N ARG A 325 15.41 22.86 -0.67
CA ARG A 325 16.74 22.35 -0.31
C ARG A 325 16.90 20.91 -0.82
N PRO A 326 18.12 20.50 -1.22
CA PRO A 326 18.37 19.13 -1.66
C PRO A 326 18.19 18.14 -0.49
N PHE A 327 17.63 16.97 -0.79
CA PHE A 327 17.40 15.88 0.15
C PHE A 327 17.70 14.55 -0.54
N TYR A 328 18.69 13.81 -0.05
CA TYR A 328 19.00 12.49 -0.57
C TYR A 328 18.24 11.41 0.22
N PHE A 329 17.44 10.61 -0.48
CA PHE A 329 16.75 9.48 0.13
C PHE A 329 17.49 8.17 -0.17
N ALA A 330 18.15 7.62 0.83
CA ALA A 330 19.01 6.44 0.71
C ALA A 330 18.27 5.21 0.16
N GLY A 331 17.01 4.99 0.55
CA GLY A 331 16.22 3.83 0.11
C GLY A 331 16.02 3.76 -1.40
N LEU A 332 15.96 4.90 -2.08
CA LEU A 332 15.84 4.99 -3.55
C LEU A 332 17.15 5.37 -4.25
N LYS A 333 18.21 5.67 -3.48
CA LYS A 333 19.44 6.29 -3.98
C LYS A 333 19.17 7.48 -4.89
N LYS A 334 18.22 8.34 -4.49
CA LYS A 334 17.69 9.42 -5.33
C LYS A 334 17.67 10.75 -4.60
N ASP A 335 18.05 11.80 -5.31
CA ASP A 335 17.92 13.18 -4.85
C ASP A 335 16.51 13.71 -5.08
N PHE A 336 16.03 14.43 -4.08
CA PHE A 336 14.79 15.19 -4.07
C PHE A 336 15.10 16.63 -3.63
N TYR A 337 14.09 17.48 -3.74
CA TYR A 337 14.14 18.84 -3.22
C TYR A 337 12.92 19.08 -2.34
N LEU A 338 13.15 19.51 -1.11
CA LEU A 338 12.12 19.72 -0.10
C LEU A 338 12.02 21.20 0.27
N ALA A 339 10.81 21.72 0.41
CA ALA A 339 10.55 23.02 1.01
C ALA A 339 9.53 22.85 2.13
N GLU A 340 9.72 23.54 3.25
CA GLU A 340 8.68 23.64 4.27
C GLU A 340 7.42 24.29 3.68
N ILE A 341 6.24 23.81 4.06
CA ILE A 341 4.97 24.34 3.56
C ILE A 341 3.89 24.31 4.65
N GLU A 342 3.04 25.33 4.66
CA GLU A 342 1.84 25.41 5.50
C GLU A 342 0.60 25.54 4.60
N ILE A 343 -0.38 24.66 4.81
CA ILE A 343 -1.62 24.60 4.04
C ILE A 343 -2.82 24.65 4.98
N GLU A 344 -3.76 25.54 4.71
CA GLU A 344 -5.10 25.52 5.29
C GLU A 344 -6.05 24.73 4.36
N LEU A 345 -6.72 23.72 4.90
CA LEU A 345 -7.76 22.94 4.23
C LEU A 345 -9.14 23.35 4.77
N LEU A 346 -10.14 23.44 3.89
CA LEU A 346 -11.53 23.76 4.22
C LEU A 346 -12.45 22.59 3.85
N GLN A 347 -13.26 22.13 4.79
CA GLN A 347 -14.39 21.25 4.50
C GLN A 347 -15.66 22.09 4.33
N PRO A 348 -16.25 22.18 3.13
CA PRO A 348 -17.31 23.15 2.86
C PRO A 348 -18.67 22.82 3.48
N THR A 349 -18.97 21.54 3.71
CA THR A 349 -20.25 21.08 4.27
C THR A 349 -20.40 21.44 5.75
N VAL A 350 -19.33 21.31 6.52
CA VAL A 350 -19.28 21.63 7.96
C VAL A 350 -18.55 22.95 8.24
N ASN A 351 -18.10 23.65 7.20
CA ASN A 351 -17.32 24.89 7.28
C ASN A 351 -16.14 24.83 8.27
N THR A 352 -15.50 23.66 8.35
CA THR A 352 -14.38 23.42 9.27
C THR A 352 -13.08 23.66 8.55
N ARG A 353 -12.12 24.32 9.21
CA ARG A 353 -10.79 24.60 8.68
C ARG A 353 -9.73 23.91 9.53
N VAL A 354 -8.75 23.30 8.89
CA VAL A 354 -7.59 22.71 9.53
C VAL A 354 -6.35 23.27 8.85
N THR A 355 -5.41 23.80 9.63
CA THR A 355 -4.12 24.27 9.12
C THR A 355 -3.05 23.25 9.49
N LEU A 356 -2.34 22.76 8.48
CA LEU A 356 -1.32 21.73 8.62
C LEU A 356 0.00 22.24 8.09
N ARG A 357 1.08 21.75 8.69
CA ARG A 357 2.44 21.98 8.24
C ARG A 357 3.02 20.69 7.67
N GLY A 358 4.06 20.83 6.87
CA GLY A 358 4.79 19.70 6.34
C GLY A 358 5.81 20.10 5.29
N CYS A 359 5.97 19.30 4.24
CA CYS A 359 6.95 19.54 3.19
C CYS A 359 6.38 19.38 1.77
N ALA A 360 6.70 20.31 0.89
CA ALA A 360 6.53 20.19 -0.54
C ALA A 360 7.74 19.45 -1.14
N LEU A 361 7.49 18.42 -1.93
CA LEU A 361 8.53 17.57 -2.52
C LEU A 361 8.59 17.76 -4.05
N LYS A 362 9.79 17.91 -4.58
CA LYS A 362 10.12 17.88 -6.00
C LYS A 362 11.18 16.83 -6.30
N THR A 363 11.12 16.27 -7.50
CA THR A 363 12.14 15.35 -8.06
C THR A 363 13.30 16.10 -8.72
N ALA A 364 13.08 17.33 -9.16
CA ALA A 364 14.11 18.24 -9.64
C ALA A 364 13.69 19.68 -9.37
N LEU A 365 14.64 20.60 -9.17
CA LEU A 365 14.35 22.00 -8.85
C LEU A 365 13.48 22.70 -9.92
N SER A 366 13.73 22.36 -11.19
CA SER A 366 13.01 22.86 -12.38
C SER A 366 11.61 22.26 -12.54
N GLU A 367 11.30 21.18 -11.84
CA GLU A 367 10.00 20.53 -11.93
C GLU A 367 8.98 21.19 -10.98
N LYS A 368 7.70 20.95 -11.27
CA LYS A 368 6.62 21.33 -10.37
C LYS A 368 6.68 20.46 -9.12
N THR A 369 6.12 20.96 -8.01
CA THR A 369 5.87 20.14 -6.82
C THR A 369 5.14 18.87 -7.22
N ARG A 370 5.68 17.72 -6.82
CA ARG A 370 5.14 16.40 -7.13
C ARG A 370 4.05 16.01 -6.14
N ILE A 371 4.35 16.18 -4.86
CA ILE A 371 3.42 15.93 -3.76
C ILE A 371 3.71 16.90 -2.62
N VAL A 372 2.70 17.20 -1.82
CA VAL A 372 2.86 17.86 -0.52
C VAL A 372 2.58 16.83 0.56
N ILE A 373 3.48 16.66 1.51
CA ILE A 373 3.34 15.74 2.62
C ILE A 373 2.98 16.57 3.84
N LEU A 374 1.83 16.31 4.46
CA LEU A 374 1.29 17.07 5.58
C LEU A 374 1.11 16.18 6.80
N GLY A 375 1.18 16.76 7.99
CA GLY A 375 0.87 16.07 9.24
C GLY A 375 0.57 17.02 10.38
N ASN A 376 0.23 16.47 11.55
CA ASN A 376 0.00 17.23 12.79
C ASN A 376 1.18 17.12 13.79
N LEU A 377 2.36 16.69 13.31
CA LEU A 377 3.58 16.64 14.11
C LEU A 377 4.09 18.06 14.39
N ALA A 378 4.57 18.29 15.61
CA ALA A 378 5.24 19.54 15.95
C ALA A 378 6.51 19.71 15.10
N GLN A 379 6.80 20.93 14.66
CA GLN A 379 7.95 21.21 13.78
C GLN A 379 9.28 20.75 14.38
N GLU A 380 9.43 20.90 15.70
CA GLU A 380 10.60 20.47 16.46
C GLU A 380 10.82 18.95 16.39
N ASN A 381 9.74 18.19 16.25
CA ASN A 381 9.75 16.73 16.25
C ASN A 381 9.85 16.13 14.83
N ALA A 382 9.54 16.90 13.78
CA ALA A 382 9.51 16.41 12.41
C ALA A 382 9.93 17.49 11.40
N PRO A 383 11.25 17.73 11.23
CA PRO A 383 11.73 18.57 10.14
C PRO A 383 11.31 18.01 8.77
N PRO A 384 11.27 18.84 7.71
CA PRO A 384 10.85 18.42 6.36
C PRO A 384 11.50 17.11 5.87
N GLU A 385 12.78 16.91 6.15
CA GLU A 385 13.56 15.72 5.78
C GLU A 385 13.07 14.47 6.50
N ALA A 386 12.75 14.57 7.80
CA ALA A 386 12.21 13.46 8.58
C ALA A 386 10.80 13.09 8.10
N LEU A 387 9.96 14.09 7.83
CA LEU A 387 8.60 13.89 7.32
C LEU A 387 8.60 13.23 5.93
N ALA A 388 9.44 13.74 5.02
CA ALA A 388 9.63 13.15 3.70
C ALA A 388 10.22 11.74 3.80
N GLY A 389 11.19 11.53 4.69
CA GLY A 389 11.78 10.22 4.96
C GLY A 389 10.73 9.20 5.42
N MET A 390 9.90 9.53 6.41
CA MET A 390 8.81 8.66 6.89
C MET A 390 7.84 8.30 5.76
N TYR A 391 7.43 9.29 4.96
CA TYR A 391 6.45 9.08 3.90
C TYR A 391 7.03 8.29 2.70
N LEU A 392 8.23 8.61 2.23
CA LEU A 392 8.91 7.90 1.14
C LEU A 392 9.36 6.50 1.54
N ASN A 393 9.66 6.29 2.82
CA ASN A 393 9.82 4.96 3.37
C ASN A 393 8.55 4.16 3.12
N HIS A 394 7.36 4.67 3.42
CA HIS A 394 6.11 3.94 3.17
C HIS A 394 5.76 3.84 1.67
N TRP A 395 6.06 4.89 0.91
CA TRP A 395 5.64 5.09 -0.49
C TRP A 395 6.80 5.49 -1.41
N PRO A 396 7.71 4.56 -1.72
CA PRO A 396 8.88 4.86 -2.55
C PRO A 396 8.53 5.26 -3.99
N ASN A 397 7.42 4.77 -4.53
CA ASN A 397 7.04 4.91 -5.94
C ASN A 397 5.70 5.63 -6.05
N LEU A 398 5.70 6.95 -5.83
CA LEU A 398 4.49 7.76 -5.62
C LEU A 398 3.49 7.65 -6.77
N GLU A 399 3.95 7.90 -7.99
CA GLU A 399 3.10 7.88 -9.19
C GLU A 399 2.55 6.49 -9.49
N GLU A 400 3.39 5.46 -9.41
CA GLU A 400 2.98 4.09 -9.71
C GLU A 400 2.05 3.53 -8.63
N ALA A 401 2.31 3.83 -7.35
CA ALA A 401 1.41 3.49 -6.26
C ALA A 401 0.04 4.15 -6.45
N PHE A 402 0.02 5.42 -6.90
CA PHE A 402 -1.23 6.13 -7.18
C PHE A 402 -1.97 5.51 -8.37
N GLN A 403 -1.27 5.18 -9.46
CA GLN A 403 -1.87 4.51 -10.61
C GLN A 403 -2.46 3.14 -10.24
N ASP A 404 -1.74 2.36 -9.43
CA ASP A 404 -2.21 1.05 -8.93
C ASP A 404 -3.47 1.22 -8.05
N TYR A 405 -3.43 2.17 -7.10
CA TYR A 405 -4.56 2.52 -6.26
C TYR A 405 -5.78 2.92 -7.09
N SER A 406 -5.63 3.90 -8.01
CA SER A 406 -6.72 4.38 -8.87
C SER A 406 -7.30 3.26 -9.72
N ARG A 407 -6.45 2.41 -10.31
CA ARG A 407 -6.89 1.25 -11.11
C ARG A 407 -7.71 0.26 -10.27
N LYS A 408 -7.29 -0.03 -9.03
CA LYS A 408 -8.03 -0.93 -8.12
C LYS A 408 -9.40 -0.37 -7.74
N VAL A 409 -9.48 0.92 -7.43
CA VAL A 409 -10.74 1.62 -7.15
C VAL A 409 -11.65 1.64 -8.39
N GLU A 410 -11.09 1.93 -9.56
CA GLU A 410 -11.82 1.94 -10.83
C GLU A 410 -12.38 0.55 -11.15
N LEU A 411 -11.53 -0.49 -11.12
CA LEU A 411 -11.93 -1.86 -11.39
C LEU A 411 -13.05 -2.30 -10.44
N PHE A 412 -12.90 -2.02 -9.14
CA PHE A 412 -13.92 -2.32 -8.15
C PHE A 412 -15.25 -1.60 -8.42
N THR A 413 -15.21 -0.33 -8.81
CA THR A 413 -16.42 0.43 -9.16
C THR A 413 -17.20 -0.22 -10.32
N TYR A 414 -16.50 -0.86 -11.27
CA TYR A 414 -17.14 -1.52 -12.42
C TYR A 414 -17.49 -3.00 -12.19
N THR A 415 -16.81 -3.68 -11.27
CA THR A 415 -16.89 -5.15 -11.12
C THR A 415 -17.29 -5.61 -9.72
N ALA A 416 -17.74 -4.71 -8.84
CA ALA A 416 -17.97 -5.00 -7.41
C ALA A 416 -18.78 -6.29 -7.14
N SER A 417 -19.75 -6.62 -8.01
CA SER A 417 -20.58 -7.83 -7.87
C SER A 417 -19.90 -9.14 -8.32
N SER A 418 -18.84 -9.06 -9.12
CA SER A 418 -18.12 -10.21 -9.68
C SER A 418 -16.69 -10.34 -9.16
N GLN A 419 -16.24 -9.43 -8.28
CA GLN A 419 -14.89 -9.50 -7.73
C GLN A 419 -14.75 -10.70 -6.81
N ARG A 420 -13.74 -11.51 -7.12
CA ARG A 420 -13.20 -12.51 -6.21
C ARG A 420 -12.47 -11.79 -5.08
N PHE A 421 -12.47 -12.40 -3.91
CA PHE A 421 -11.59 -12.04 -2.80
C PHE A 421 -10.65 -13.21 -2.53
N PHE A 422 -9.54 -12.92 -1.85
CA PHE A 422 -8.58 -13.95 -1.47
C PHE A 422 -9.27 -14.98 -0.57
N SER A 423 -9.21 -16.25 -0.95
CA SER A 423 -9.79 -17.35 -0.20
C SER A 423 -8.91 -18.58 -0.35
N THR A 424 -8.58 -19.20 0.78
CA THR A 424 -7.84 -20.45 0.84
C THR A 424 -8.76 -21.68 0.76
N GLU A 425 -10.08 -21.50 0.63
CA GLU A 425 -11.05 -22.61 0.53
C GLU A 425 -10.70 -23.59 -0.61
N LYS A 426 -10.04 -23.10 -1.69
CA LYS A 426 -9.60 -23.95 -2.81
C LYS A 426 -8.44 -24.89 -2.48
N LEU A 427 -7.67 -24.61 -1.42
CA LEU A 427 -6.48 -25.37 -1.07
C LEU A 427 -6.83 -26.66 -0.31
N ASN A 428 -8.09 -26.87 0.07
CA ASN A 428 -8.59 -28.07 0.75
C ASN A 428 -7.62 -28.58 1.83
N PHE A 429 -7.43 -27.79 2.90
CA PHE A 429 -6.64 -28.20 4.07
C PHE A 429 -7.26 -29.37 4.87
N ASP A 430 -8.18 -30.12 4.28
CA ASP A 430 -8.90 -31.19 4.95
C ASP A 430 -7.91 -32.23 5.50
N ALA A 431 -7.86 -32.29 6.84
CA ALA A 431 -6.94 -33.09 7.63
C ALA A 431 -6.98 -34.60 7.33
N GLY A 432 -7.97 -35.07 6.56
CA GLY A 432 -8.11 -36.48 6.17
C GLY A 432 -7.13 -36.93 5.08
N ALA A 433 -6.59 -36.01 4.26
CA ALA A 433 -5.73 -36.36 3.13
C ALA A 433 -4.23 -36.13 3.37
N GLN A 434 -3.85 -35.33 4.38
CA GLN A 434 -2.46 -34.98 4.67
C GLN A 434 -2.02 -35.55 6.01
N ALA A 435 -1.55 -36.79 5.98
CA ALA A 435 -1.22 -37.54 7.21
C ALA A 435 0.10 -37.10 7.86
N ASP A 436 0.93 -36.30 7.19
CA ASP A 436 2.25 -35.90 7.69
C ASP A 436 2.51 -34.38 7.68
N ILE A 437 3.46 -33.97 8.52
CA ILE A 437 3.86 -32.57 8.71
C ILE A 437 4.45 -31.98 7.43
N GLN A 438 5.08 -32.81 6.59
CA GLN A 438 5.61 -32.36 5.31
C GLN A 438 4.51 -31.94 4.34
N GLY A 439 3.43 -32.72 4.25
CA GLY A 439 2.24 -32.35 3.49
C GLY A 439 1.65 -31.03 3.98
N LEU A 440 1.55 -30.85 5.30
CA LEU A 440 1.05 -29.61 5.90
C LEU A 440 1.93 -28.40 5.56
N PHE A 441 3.26 -28.54 5.61
CA PHE A 441 4.18 -27.47 5.22
C PHE A 441 4.14 -27.16 3.73
N ASN A 442 3.97 -28.18 2.87
CA ASN A 442 3.77 -27.96 1.44
C ASN A 442 2.48 -27.17 1.17
N SER A 443 1.36 -27.54 1.82
CA SER A 443 0.12 -26.77 1.68
C SER A 443 0.22 -25.37 2.27
N TYR A 444 1.03 -25.17 3.30
CA TYR A 444 1.34 -23.83 3.78
C TYR A 444 2.06 -22.99 2.72
N LEU A 445 3.06 -23.56 2.05
CA LEU A 445 3.78 -22.89 0.97
C LEU A 445 2.87 -22.55 -0.22
N GLU A 446 1.95 -23.44 -0.59
CA GLU A 446 0.94 -23.16 -1.61
C GLU A 446 0.01 -22.01 -1.20
N ALA A 447 -0.34 -21.92 0.09
CA ALA A 447 -1.13 -20.82 0.64
C ALA A 447 -0.37 -19.49 0.67
N LEU A 448 0.92 -19.53 1.02
CA LEU A 448 1.82 -18.38 0.93
C LEU A 448 1.94 -17.90 -0.51
N ASP A 449 2.11 -18.81 -1.47
CA ASP A 449 2.16 -18.47 -2.89
C ASP A 449 0.86 -17.83 -3.37
N LEU A 450 -0.29 -18.41 -3.02
CA LEU A 450 -1.59 -17.81 -3.34
C LEU A 450 -1.67 -16.38 -2.79
N TYR A 451 -1.20 -16.15 -1.56
CA TYR A 451 -1.16 -14.81 -0.98
C TYR A 451 -0.25 -13.85 -1.76
N VAL A 452 0.95 -14.30 -2.13
CA VAL A 452 1.91 -13.52 -2.94
C VAL A 452 1.29 -13.15 -4.29
N ARG A 453 0.67 -14.11 -4.99
CA ARG A 453 0.03 -13.89 -6.29
C ARG A 453 -1.09 -12.85 -6.23
N TRP A 454 -1.81 -12.79 -5.12
CA TRP A 454 -2.88 -11.81 -4.90
C TRP A 454 -2.38 -10.41 -4.51
N TYR A 455 -1.36 -10.33 -3.65
CA TYR A 455 -1.01 -9.07 -2.99
C TYR A 455 0.27 -8.41 -3.49
N PHE A 456 1.19 -9.19 -4.03
CA PHE A 456 2.49 -8.71 -4.51
C PHE A 456 2.59 -8.74 -6.02
N LEU A 457 1.96 -9.68 -6.71
CA LEU A 457 2.08 -9.78 -8.17
C LEU A 457 1.02 -8.96 -8.92
N PRO A 458 1.27 -8.61 -10.20
CA PRO A 458 0.27 -7.97 -11.04
C PRO A 458 -0.99 -8.82 -11.25
N ALA A 459 -2.08 -8.17 -11.63
CA ALA A 459 -3.29 -8.88 -12.04
C ALA A 459 -3.02 -9.83 -13.22
N GLY A 460 -3.58 -11.04 -13.16
CA GLY A 460 -3.38 -12.14 -14.10
C GLY A 460 -2.59 -13.31 -13.51
N TYR A 461 -1.95 -13.14 -12.35
CA TYR A 461 -1.20 -14.19 -11.66
C TYR A 461 -2.06 -15.01 -10.67
N GLU A 462 -3.29 -14.58 -10.37
CA GLU A 462 -4.15 -15.16 -9.34
C GLU A 462 -4.58 -16.61 -9.64
N GLU A 463 -4.47 -17.06 -10.89
CA GLU A 463 -4.80 -18.43 -11.31
C GLU A 463 -3.57 -19.22 -11.79
N MET A 464 -2.36 -18.66 -11.69
CA MET A 464 -1.12 -19.38 -11.99
C MET A 464 -0.83 -20.44 -10.93
N ASP A 465 -0.19 -21.54 -11.33
CA ASP A 465 0.26 -22.56 -10.39
C ASP A 465 1.56 -22.15 -9.66
N PHE A 466 1.84 -22.87 -8.57
CA PHE A 466 3.04 -22.66 -7.75
C PHE A 466 4.33 -22.82 -8.57
N SER A 467 4.39 -23.84 -9.44
CA SER A 467 5.58 -24.15 -10.26
C SER A 467 5.95 -22.99 -11.18
N THR A 468 4.97 -22.39 -11.86
CA THR A 468 5.15 -21.24 -12.73
C THR A 468 5.63 -20.03 -11.94
N THR A 469 5.05 -19.78 -10.77
CA THR A 469 5.44 -18.64 -9.92
C THR A 469 6.82 -18.85 -9.31
N LYS A 470 7.17 -20.09 -8.97
CA LYS A 470 8.50 -20.49 -8.54
C LYS A 470 9.54 -20.24 -9.61
N GLU A 471 9.31 -20.68 -10.85
CA GLU A 471 10.23 -20.42 -11.97
C GLU A 471 10.43 -18.92 -12.20
N ARG A 472 9.35 -18.12 -12.10
CA ARG A 472 9.38 -16.69 -12.41
C ARG A 472 9.86 -15.79 -11.26
N PHE A 473 9.75 -16.22 -10.01
CA PHE A 473 10.05 -15.34 -8.88
C PHE A 473 10.86 -16.06 -7.82
N TYR A 474 10.40 -17.23 -7.37
CA TYR A 474 11.02 -17.87 -6.20
C TYR A 474 12.32 -18.61 -6.49
N GLY A 475 12.68 -18.80 -7.76
CA GLY A 475 13.94 -19.38 -8.20
C GLY A 475 15.01 -18.35 -8.55
N LEU A 476 14.69 -17.05 -8.49
CA LEU A 476 15.65 -16.01 -8.81
C LEU A 476 16.74 -15.90 -7.75
N ASN A 477 17.97 -15.64 -8.19
CA ASN A 477 19.05 -15.34 -7.29
C ASN A 477 18.81 -13.98 -6.63
N THR A 478 18.99 -13.91 -5.31
CA THR A 478 18.80 -12.71 -4.52
C THR A 478 19.99 -12.57 -3.58
N GLU A 479 20.51 -11.38 -3.41
CA GLU A 479 21.51 -11.10 -2.39
C GLU A 479 20.86 -10.38 -1.23
N ILE A 480 21.08 -10.88 -0.02
CA ILE A 480 20.58 -10.29 1.21
C ILE A 480 21.74 -9.53 1.88
N ASP A 481 21.58 -8.21 2.00
CA ASP A 481 22.54 -7.30 2.62
C ASP A 481 21.89 -6.66 3.86
N PRO A 482 22.16 -7.19 5.07
CA PRO A 482 21.68 -6.58 6.30
C PRO A 482 22.44 -5.28 6.58
N GLN A 483 21.69 -4.18 6.63
CA GLN A 483 22.14 -2.85 7.01
C GLN A 483 21.53 -2.48 8.37
N LYS A 484 21.96 -1.35 8.93
CA LYS A 484 21.59 -0.93 10.30
C LYS A 484 20.09 -1.02 10.61
N ASP A 485 19.25 -0.51 9.70
CA ASP A 485 17.79 -0.42 9.87
C ASP A 485 17.01 -1.12 8.74
N LEU A 486 17.73 -1.79 7.83
CA LEU A 486 17.19 -2.31 6.57
C LEU A 486 17.81 -3.67 6.25
N CYS A 487 17.00 -4.63 5.83
CA CYS A 487 17.44 -5.85 5.18
C CYS A 487 17.20 -5.70 3.68
N LEU A 488 18.26 -5.47 2.92
CA LEU A 488 18.19 -5.17 1.51
C LEU A 488 18.28 -6.46 0.68
N ALA A 489 17.20 -6.80 -0.02
CA ALA A 489 17.13 -7.93 -0.94
C ALA A 489 17.32 -7.43 -2.38
N THR A 490 18.45 -7.78 -3.00
CA THR A 490 18.78 -7.41 -4.39
C THR A 490 18.64 -8.61 -5.32
N PHE A 491 17.62 -8.62 -6.17
CA PHE A 491 17.40 -9.68 -7.16
C PHE A 491 18.37 -9.55 -8.34
N ARG A 492 18.94 -10.66 -8.78
CA ARG A 492 19.82 -10.74 -9.96
C ARG A 492 19.17 -11.57 -11.06
N PRO A 493 18.16 -11.03 -11.77
CA PRO A 493 17.49 -11.76 -12.84
C PRO A 493 18.46 -12.02 -14.01
N PRO A 494 18.26 -13.11 -14.78
CA PRO A 494 19.06 -13.38 -15.98
C PRO A 494 19.00 -12.24 -17.00
N THR A 495 20.01 -12.14 -17.86
CA THR A 495 19.98 -11.17 -18.97
C THR A 495 18.80 -11.47 -19.90
N GLY A 496 18.00 -10.45 -20.23
CA GLY A 496 16.81 -10.63 -21.09
C GLY A 496 15.59 -11.22 -20.38
N TYR A 497 15.55 -11.16 -19.04
CA TYR A 497 14.46 -11.72 -18.25
C TYR A 497 13.07 -11.16 -18.65
N SER A 498 12.20 -12.04 -19.16
CA SER A 498 10.90 -11.66 -19.76
C SER A 498 9.92 -11.07 -18.76
N PHE A 499 10.09 -11.33 -17.46
CA PHE A 499 9.18 -10.92 -16.39
C PHE A 499 9.75 -9.79 -15.53
N LEU A 500 10.75 -9.04 -16.04
CA LEU A 500 11.41 -7.98 -15.29
C LEU A 500 10.41 -6.95 -14.70
N LYS A 501 9.43 -6.51 -15.50
CA LYS A 501 8.40 -5.53 -15.05
C LYS A 501 7.50 -6.08 -13.95
N ASP A 502 7.20 -7.38 -13.99
CA ASP A 502 6.37 -8.03 -12.98
C ASP A 502 7.17 -8.19 -11.66
N LEU A 503 8.48 -8.45 -11.77
CA LEU A 503 9.39 -8.46 -10.63
C LEU A 503 9.55 -7.07 -10.00
N GLU A 504 9.67 -6.02 -10.82
CA GLU A 504 9.69 -4.62 -10.35
C GLU A 504 8.40 -4.28 -9.59
N TYR A 505 7.26 -4.68 -10.13
CA TYR A 505 5.96 -4.55 -9.48
C TYR A 505 5.95 -5.27 -8.12
N ALA A 506 6.40 -6.52 -8.06
CA ALA A 506 6.46 -7.31 -6.83
C ALA A 506 7.36 -6.69 -5.77
N CYS A 507 8.58 -6.27 -6.14
CA CYS A 507 9.50 -5.58 -5.24
C CYS A 507 8.88 -4.32 -4.65
N ARG A 508 8.23 -3.50 -5.50
CA ARG A 508 7.51 -2.31 -5.04
C ARG A 508 6.41 -2.65 -4.04
N ARG A 509 5.57 -3.65 -4.33
CA ARG A 509 4.46 -4.04 -3.44
C ARG A 509 4.95 -4.54 -2.09
N VAL A 510 6.08 -5.25 -2.04
CA VAL A 510 6.72 -5.65 -0.78
C VAL A 510 7.22 -4.43 -0.01
N ASN A 511 7.89 -3.49 -0.67
CA ASN A 511 8.42 -2.30 -0.01
C ASN A 511 7.29 -1.47 0.62
N GLU A 512 6.16 -1.33 -0.08
CA GLU A 512 4.96 -0.63 0.41
C GLU A 512 4.26 -1.32 1.60
N ARG A 513 4.69 -2.50 2.03
CA ARG A 513 4.10 -3.26 3.15
C ARG A 513 4.86 -3.09 4.46
N GLU A 514 6.00 -2.40 4.47
CA GLU A 514 6.80 -2.14 5.67
C GLU A 514 7.10 -3.38 6.52
N ILE A 515 7.44 -4.48 5.87
CA ILE A 515 7.65 -5.76 6.53
C ILE A 515 8.93 -5.65 7.38
N ASN A 516 8.84 -5.93 8.67
CA ASN A 516 9.99 -5.96 9.58
C ASN A 516 10.28 -7.41 9.98
N PHE A 517 11.53 -7.85 9.81
CA PHE A 517 11.96 -9.17 10.24
C PHE A 517 12.17 -9.26 11.77
N TYR A 518 12.47 -10.45 12.31
CA TYR A 518 12.57 -10.69 13.76
C TYR A 518 13.62 -9.81 14.48
N ALA A 519 14.55 -9.19 13.75
CA ALA A 519 15.53 -8.24 14.27
C ALA A 519 15.05 -6.77 14.23
N GLY A 520 13.79 -6.51 13.88
CA GLY A 520 13.28 -5.15 13.64
C GLY A 520 13.77 -4.51 12.33
N LEU A 521 14.60 -5.22 11.55
CA LEU A 521 15.09 -4.77 10.26
C LEU A 521 13.98 -4.80 9.22
N ARG A 522 13.79 -3.67 8.55
CA ARG A 522 12.80 -3.56 7.48
C ARG A 522 13.28 -4.28 6.22
N LEU A 523 12.46 -5.13 5.61
CA LEU A 523 12.74 -5.70 4.29
C LEU A 523 12.59 -4.62 3.18
N TRP A 524 13.57 -4.56 2.29
CA TRP A 524 13.53 -3.74 1.09
C TRP A 524 14.04 -4.49 -0.13
N CYS A 525 13.17 -4.68 -1.11
CA CYS A 525 13.46 -5.36 -2.36
C CYS A 525 13.86 -4.38 -3.45
N ARG A 526 14.90 -4.73 -4.21
CA ARG A 526 15.31 -4.06 -5.45
C ARG A 526 15.86 -5.07 -6.45
N ILE A 527 16.08 -4.62 -7.68
CA ILE A 527 16.69 -5.39 -8.77
C ILE A 527 18.07 -4.82 -9.06
#